data_AF-A0A524HUE5-F1
#
_entry.id   AF-A0A524HUE5-F1
#
_cell.length_a   1.000
_cell.length_b   1.000
_cell.length_c   1.000
_cell.angle_alpha   90.00
_cell.angle_beta   90.00
_cell.angle_gamma   90.00
#
_symmetry.space_group_name_H-M   'P 1'
#
loop_
_entity.id
_entity.type
_entity.pdbx_description
1 polymer ?
#
loop_
_entity_poly.entity_id
_entity_poly.type
_entity_poly.pdbx_seq_one_letter_code
_entity_poly.pdbx_strand_id
1 'polypeptide(L)'
;MVGGAASGDIHVVDVSTLGAPREVATFSVAGAGTHNFWMDEQAEVLYAAYYNAGIVAIDVSGDLSGDLAIREIARIQPGGTANTFTWGVQLYQGSVYAVDMLSGFWQLSRP
;
A
#
# COMPACT_ATOMS: atom_id res chain seq x y z
N MET A 1 -2.56 -2.22 -21.23
CA MET A 1 -1.74 -3.05 -20.33
C MET A 1 -2.67 -3.64 -19.28
N VAL A 2 -2.49 -4.91 -18.89
CA VAL A 2 -3.26 -5.52 -17.80
C VAL A 2 -3.05 -4.67 -16.54
N GLY A 3 -4.14 -4.25 -15.87
CA GLY A 3 -4.07 -3.47 -14.64
C GLY A 3 -3.83 -1.97 -14.75
N GLY A 4 -3.49 -1.44 -15.93
CA GLY A 4 -3.12 -0.03 -16.10
C GLY A 4 -4.26 0.99 -15.88
N ALA A 5 -5.49 0.51 -15.69
CA ALA A 5 -6.67 1.32 -15.38
C ALA A 5 -7.31 0.94 -14.03
N ALA A 6 -6.59 0.19 -13.18
CA ALA A 6 -7.08 -0.12 -11.85
C ALA A 6 -7.20 1.18 -11.02
N SER A 7 -8.24 1.26 -10.21
CA SER A 7 -8.50 2.38 -9.31
C SER A 7 -9.11 1.85 -8.03
N GLY A 8 -8.65 2.34 -6.89
CA GLY A 8 -9.15 1.92 -5.59
C GLY A 8 -8.27 2.44 -4.47
N ASP A 9 -8.89 2.65 -3.31
CA ASP A 9 -8.30 3.34 -2.18
C ASP A 9 -8.06 2.38 -1.01
N ILE A 10 -7.37 2.86 0.01
CA ILE A 10 -7.34 2.24 1.34
C ILE A 10 -8.32 3.00 2.22
N HIS A 11 -9.22 2.28 2.88
CA HIS A 11 -10.16 2.83 3.85
C HIS A 11 -9.77 2.35 5.24
N VAL A 12 -9.68 3.28 6.19
CA VAL A 12 -9.43 3.00 7.60
C VAL A 12 -10.75 3.10 8.34
N VAL A 13 -11.15 2.00 8.96
CA VAL A 13 -12.42 1.88 9.66
C VAL A 13 -12.17 1.66 11.15
N ASP A 14 -12.67 2.56 11.97
CA ASP A 14 -12.77 2.39 13.41
C ASP A 14 -13.85 1.33 13.71
N VAL A 15 -13.39 0.23 14.29
CA VAL A 15 -14.20 -0.93 14.69
C VAL A 15 -14.21 -1.13 16.21
N SER A 16 -13.87 -0.10 17.00
CA SER A 16 -13.94 -0.12 18.47
C SER A 16 -15.34 -0.49 18.97
N THR A 17 -16.38 -0.14 18.22
CA THR A 17 -17.75 -0.62 18.39
C THR A 17 -18.19 -1.40 17.15
N LEU A 18 -18.13 -2.73 17.20
CA LEU A 18 -18.43 -3.60 16.04
C LEU A 18 -19.82 -3.42 15.44
N GLY A 19 -20.81 -2.98 16.23
CA GLY A 19 -22.18 -2.70 15.75
C GLY A 19 -22.34 -1.34 15.07
N ALA A 20 -21.32 -0.48 15.11
CA ALA A 20 -21.33 0.86 14.56
C ALA A 20 -19.94 1.23 13.98
N PRO A 21 -19.45 0.50 12.96
CA PRO A 21 -18.18 0.81 12.32
C PRO A 21 -18.23 2.20 11.67
N ARG A 22 -17.13 2.95 11.77
CA ARG A 22 -17.02 4.29 11.21
C ARG A 22 -15.75 4.42 10.40
N GLU A 23 -15.86 4.83 9.14
CA GLU A 23 -14.69 5.24 8.38
C GLU A 23 -14.07 6.50 9.00
N VAL A 24 -12.77 6.46 9.27
CA VAL A 24 -12.05 7.55 9.95
C VAL A 24 -11.00 8.19 9.05
N ALA A 25 -10.44 7.44 8.11
CA ALA A 25 -9.41 7.94 7.22
C ALA A 25 -9.40 7.20 5.88
N THR A 26 -8.81 7.82 4.87
CA THR A 26 -8.61 7.25 3.53
C THR A 26 -7.20 7.53 3.05
N PHE A 27 -6.63 6.62 2.27
CA PHE A 27 -5.40 6.86 1.52
C PHE A 27 -5.63 6.49 0.06
N SER A 28 -5.35 7.42 -0.84
CA SER A 28 -5.58 7.27 -2.27
C SER A 28 -4.32 7.55 -3.07
N VAL A 29 -4.09 6.73 -4.10
CA VAL A 29 -3.14 7.05 -5.17
C VAL A 29 -3.93 7.34 -6.43
N ALA A 30 -3.85 8.58 -6.91
CA ALA A 30 -4.62 9.04 -8.06
C ALA A 30 -4.46 8.10 -9.26
N GLY A 31 -5.58 7.51 -9.68
CA GLY A 31 -5.64 6.62 -10.83
C GLY A 31 -4.95 5.27 -10.63
N ALA A 32 -4.71 4.82 -9.40
CA ALA A 32 -4.16 3.50 -9.11
C ALA A 32 -5.05 2.68 -8.17
N GLY A 33 -5.01 1.36 -8.34
CA GLY A 33 -5.80 0.42 -7.53
C GLY A 33 -4.96 -0.38 -6.55
N THR A 34 -5.32 -0.34 -5.28
CA THR A 34 -4.80 -1.21 -4.21
C THR A 34 -5.16 -2.67 -4.44
N HIS A 35 -4.37 -3.60 -3.92
CA HIS A 35 -4.70 -5.02 -3.96
C HIS A 35 -4.43 -5.75 -2.64
N ASN A 36 -3.18 -5.79 -2.19
CA ASN A 36 -2.76 -6.43 -0.95
C ASN A 36 -1.98 -5.44 -0.09
N PHE A 37 -1.79 -5.77 1.18
CA PHE A 37 -0.93 -5.01 2.08
C PHE A 37 -0.24 -5.91 3.10
N TRP A 38 0.77 -5.36 3.75
CA TRP A 38 1.44 -5.95 4.90
C TRP A 38 1.65 -4.89 5.97
N MET A 39 1.29 -5.19 7.21
CA MET A 39 1.49 -4.31 8.36
C MET A 39 2.82 -4.61 9.04
N ASP A 40 3.64 -3.59 9.24
CA ASP A 40 4.76 -3.61 10.17
C ASP A 40 4.36 -2.89 11.45
N GLU A 41 3.86 -3.68 12.41
CA GLU A 41 3.37 -3.17 13.69
C GLU A 41 4.47 -2.52 14.53
N GLN A 42 5.73 -2.95 14.38
CA GLN A 42 6.83 -2.46 15.21
C GLN A 42 7.25 -1.05 14.84
N ALA A 43 7.05 -0.66 13.59
CA ALA A 43 7.35 0.69 13.11
C ALA A 43 6.11 1.47 12.69
N GLU A 44 4.92 0.89 12.88
CA GLU A 44 3.66 1.51 12.51
C GLU A 44 3.65 1.93 11.02
N VAL A 45 4.08 1.01 10.14
CA VAL A 45 4.10 1.23 8.69
C VAL A 45 3.22 0.21 7.98
N LEU A 46 2.33 0.70 7.13
CA LEU A 46 1.57 -0.12 6.18
C LEU A 46 2.26 -0.12 4.82
N TYR A 47 2.70 -1.30 4.36
CA TYR A 47 3.15 -1.48 2.99
C TYR A 47 1.96 -1.93 2.14
N ALA A 48 1.54 -1.12 1.17
CA ALA A 48 0.43 -1.42 0.29
C ALA A 48 0.93 -1.68 -1.15
N ALA A 49 0.46 -2.76 -1.75
CA ALA A 49 0.64 -3.05 -3.17
C ALA A 49 -0.47 -2.38 -3.97
N TYR A 50 -0.07 -1.49 -4.87
CA TYR A 50 -0.90 -0.90 -5.90
C TYR A 50 -0.53 -1.50 -7.23
N TYR A 51 -1.54 -1.98 -7.95
CA TYR A 51 -1.37 -2.59 -9.27
C TYR A 51 -0.51 -1.71 -10.17
N ASN A 52 -0.95 -0.50 -10.48
CA ASN A 52 -0.28 0.40 -11.41
C ASN A 52 0.51 1.53 -10.74
N ALA A 53 0.79 1.42 -9.42
CA ALA A 53 1.63 2.38 -8.70
C ALA A 53 2.76 1.75 -7.86
N GLY A 54 2.88 0.41 -7.85
CA GLY A 54 3.97 -0.27 -7.18
C GLY A 54 3.69 -0.49 -5.70
N ILE A 55 4.72 -0.47 -4.87
CA ILE A 55 4.61 -0.52 -3.42
C ILE A 55 4.60 0.89 -2.86
N VAL A 56 3.68 1.17 -1.95
CA VAL A 56 3.59 2.42 -1.19
C VAL A 56 3.76 2.09 0.29
N ALA A 57 4.70 2.74 0.97
CA ALA A 57 4.86 2.69 2.42
C ALA A 57 4.13 3.89 3.04
N ILE A 58 3.27 3.64 4.02
CA ILE A 58 2.39 4.63 4.63
C ILE A 58 2.64 4.62 6.15
N ASP A 59 2.93 5.78 6.72
CA ASP A 59 2.99 5.97 8.17
C ASP A 59 1.59 5.87 8.77
N VAL A 60 1.37 4.85 9.61
CA VAL A 60 0.11 4.59 10.31
C VAL A 60 0.25 4.76 11.82
N SER A 61 1.26 5.49 12.29
CA SER A 61 1.45 5.81 13.71
C SER A 61 0.39 6.77 14.25
N GLY A 62 0.06 6.61 15.52
CA GLY A 62 -0.89 7.47 16.24
C GLY A 62 -2.31 7.46 15.63
N ASP A 63 -3.06 8.54 15.89
CA ASP A 63 -4.45 8.64 15.44
C ASP A 63 -4.53 8.91 13.92
N LEU A 64 -5.33 8.10 13.23
CA LEU A 64 -5.59 8.23 11.80
C LEU A 64 -6.90 8.98 11.57
N SER A 65 -6.85 10.08 10.83
CA SER A 65 -8.04 10.85 10.48
C SER A 65 -7.90 11.55 9.13
N GLY A 66 -8.99 11.58 8.36
CA GLY A 66 -9.07 12.30 7.09
C GLY A 66 -8.22 11.68 5.99
N ASP A 67 -7.68 12.52 5.11
CA ASP A 67 -6.82 12.10 4.01
C ASP A 67 -5.39 11.85 4.51
N LEU A 68 -4.91 10.61 4.33
CA LEU A 68 -3.58 10.17 4.73
C LEU A 68 -2.51 10.39 3.66
N ALA A 69 -2.79 11.04 2.53
CA ALA A 69 -1.82 11.22 1.44
C ALA A 69 -0.47 11.82 1.91
N ILE A 70 -0.49 12.72 2.91
CA ILE A 70 0.72 13.32 3.48
C ILE A 70 1.58 12.34 4.31
N ARG A 71 1.07 11.14 4.57
CA ARG A 71 1.74 10.08 5.34
C ARG A 71 2.45 9.05 4.46
N GLU A 72 2.50 9.26 3.14
CA GLU A 72 3.34 8.43 2.26
C GLU A 72 4.82 8.63 2.61
N ILE A 73 5.49 7.55 3.00
CA ILE A 73 6.92 7.53 3.32
C ILE A 73 7.73 7.36 2.04
N ALA A 74 7.35 6.38 1.22
CA ALA A 74 8.07 6.03 0.01
C ALA A 74 7.17 5.28 -0.96
N ARG A 75 7.53 5.36 -2.25
CA ARG A 75 6.90 4.59 -3.32
C ARG A 75 7.96 4.02 -4.25
N ILE A 76 7.85 2.73 -4.53
CA ILE A 76 8.77 2.00 -5.41
C ILE A 76 7.94 1.25 -6.45
N GLN A 77 8.27 1.42 -7.72
CA GLN A 77 7.66 0.72 -8.84
C GLN A 77 8.66 -0.32 -9.38
N PRO A 78 8.56 -1.60 -8.99
CA PRO A 78 9.54 -2.61 -9.40
C PRO A 78 9.70 -2.73 -10.91
N GLY A 79 8.60 -2.63 -11.67
CA GLY A 79 8.61 -2.63 -13.14
C GLY A 79 8.92 -1.27 -13.77
N GLY A 80 9.11 -0.21 -12.97
CA GLY A 80 9.17 1.18 -13.43
C GLY A 80 7.79 1.75 -13.79
N THR A 81 7.76 3.05 -14.08
CA THR A 81 6.52 3.86 -14.17
C THR A 81 5.46 3.37 -15.15
N ALA A 82 5.84 2.67 -16.22
CA ALA A 82 4.89 2.20 -17.23
C ALA A 82 4.66 0.68 -17.24
N ASN A 83 5.43 -0.07 -16.46
CA ASN A 83 5.51 -1.53 -16.56
C ASN A 83 5.37 -2.23 -15.21
N THR A 84 4.76 -1.57 -14.22
CA THR A 84 4.48 -2.18 -12.91
C THR A 84 3.04 -2.69 -12.87
N PHE A 85 2.86 -3.91 -12.38
CA PHE A 85 1.57 -4.52 -12.04
C PHE A 85 1.68 -5.28 -10.72
N THR A 86 1.80 -4.56 -9.60
CA THR A 86 2.17 -5.15 -8.31
C THR A 86 0.97 -5.73 -7.56
N TRP A 87 1.00 -7.04 -7.34
CA TRP A 87 -0.09 -7.82 -6.76
C TRP A 87 0.03 -8.00 -5.25
N GLY A 88 1.26 -8.17 -4.77
CA GLY A 88 1.54 -8.58 -3.40
C GLY A 88 2.76 -7.89 -2.83
N VAL A 89 2.71 -7.68 -1.52
CA VAL A 89 3.80 -7.14 -0.72
C VAL A 89 3.85 -7.85 0.62
N GLN A 90 5.06 -8.09 1.12
CA GLN A 90 5.28 -8.72 2.41
C GLN A 90 6.59 -8.23 3.02
N LEU A 91 6.55 -7.81 4.29
CA LEU A 91 7.77 -7.64 5.08
C LEU A 91 8.21 -8.99 5.64
N TYR A 92 9.46 -9.37 5.43
CA TYR A 92 10.05 -10.56 6.04
C TYR A 92 11.55 -10.36 6.29
N GLN A 93 12.01 -10.67 7.51
CA GLN A 93 13.42 -10.54 7.92
C GLN A 93 14.09 -9.21 7.50
N GLY A 94 13.39 -8.08 7.68
CA GLY A 94 13.93 -6.75 7.38
C GLY A 94 13.96 -6.36 5.90
N SER A 95 13.43 -7.20 5.01
CA SER A 95 13.28 -6.88 3.58
C SER A 95 11.81 -6.81 3.19
N VAL A 96 11.49 -5.89 2.28
CA VAL A 96 10.16 -5.80 1.66
C VAL A 96 10.19 -6.62 0.38
N TYR A 97 9.40 -7.69 0.32
CA TYR A 97 9.25 -8.52 -0.86
C TYR A 97 8.02 -8.09 -1.64
N ALA A 98 8.16 -7.98 -2.97
CA ALA A 98 7.08 -7.60 -3.86
C ALA A 98 6.92 -8.61 -4.99
N VAL A 99 5.67 -8.91 -5.34
CA VAL A 99 5.31 -9.69 -6.52
C VAL A 99 4.73 -8.73 -7.55
N ASP A 100 5.53 -8.40 -8.56
CA ASP A 100 5.09 -7.65 -9.72
C ASP A 100 4.81 -8.61 -10.88
N MET A 101 3.59 -8.58 -11.41
CA MET A 101 3.15 -9.51 -12.44
C MET A 101 3.79 -9.24 -13.80
N LEU A 102 4.43 -8.08 -14.00
CA LEU A 102 5.12 -7.73 -15.24
C LEU A 102 6.64 -7.83 -15.11
N SER A 103 7.22 -7.53 -13.94
CA SER A 103 8.67 -7.53 -13.74
C SER A 103 9.21 -8.63 -12.82
N GLY A 104 8.34 -9.43 -12.20
CA GLY A 104 8.72 -10.62 -11.41
C GLY A 104 8.75 -10.41 -9.90
N PHE A 105 9.56 -11.20 -9.21
CA PHE A 105 9.70 -11.16 -7.75
C PHE A 105 10.89 -10.28 -7.35
N TRP A 106 10.66 -9.40 -6.38
CA TRP A 106 11.65 -8.41 -5.94
C TRP A 106 11.88 -8.50 -4.45
N GLN A 107 13.15 -8.36 -4.06
CA GLN A 107 13.55 -8.04 -2.69
C GLN A 107 14.01 -6.59 -2.68
N LEU A 108 13.37 -5.78 -1.85
CA LEU A 108 13.64 -4.36 -1.70
C LEU A 108 14.19 -4.11 -0.30
N SER A 109 15.12 -3.16 -0.20
CA SER A 109 15.48 -2.60 1.10
C SER A 109 14.24 -1.97 1.72
N ARG A 110 14.11 -2.13 3.03
CA ARG A 110 13.10 -1.44 3.80
C ARG A 110 13.36 0.08 3.71
N PRO A 111 12.38 0.87 3.20
CA PRO A 111 12.50 2.32 3.12
C PRO A 111 12.54 2.97 4.50
#